data_AF-A0A9Q1ILW0-F1
#
_entry.id   AF-A0A9Q1ILW0-F1
#
_cell.length_a   1.000
_cell.length_b   1.000
_cell.length_c   1.000
_cell.angle_alpha   90.00
_cell.angle_beta   90.00
_cell.angle_gamma   90.00
#
_symmetry.space_group_name_H-M   'P 1'
#
loop_
_entity.id
_entity.type
_entity.pdbx_description
1 polymer ?
#
loop_
_entity_poly.entity_id
_entity_poly.type
_entity_poly.pdbx_seq_one_letter_code
_entity_poly.pdbx_strand_id
1 'polypeptide(L)'
;MNLNAVWMYCILMLMIGNFARGSGCKWMHPRDEGAQSKFKEVSYHCIQLLEQMGDAVTQRISNPQTLNRLYEHTTNLQAGERIIFIHEAVNSIQELYINGKHDGVTWNPKKLQKFQVNLDRQASELQQCIRKLKSRASHPSSYKKIKTYFKRLLLESKNYSTSDWEAVRAEVLIHLRRLDIIGSVEQ
;
A
#
# COMPACT_ATOMS: atom_id res chain seq x y z
N MET A 1 25.56 36.14 -32.57
CA MET A 1 25.46 34.85 -31.84
C MET A 1 25.91 33.74 -32.78
N ASN A 2 26.80 32.85 -32.34
CA ASN A 2 27.43 31.84 -33.19
C ASN A 2 26.46 30.66 -33.41
N LEU A 3 26.18 30.29 -34.67
CA LEU A 3 25.22 29.25 -35.04
C LEU A 3 25.54 27.90 -34.37
N ASN A 4 26.83 27.61 -34.19
CA ASN A 4 27.32 26.41 -33.51
C ASN A 4 26.98 26.39 -32.01
N ALA A 5 26.91 27.57 -31.38
CA ALA A 5 26.55 27.70 -29.96
C ALA A 5 25.05 27.50 -29.75
N VAL A 6 24.21 27.97 -30.69
CA VAL A 6 22.75 27.75 -30.64
C VAL A 6 22.42 26.27 -30.81
N TRP A 7 23.07 25.59 -31.76
CA TRP A 7 22.86 24.17 -32.01
C TRP A 7 23.28 23.28 -30.82
N MET A 8 24.43 23.59 -30.21
CA MET A 8 24.87 22.93 -28.97
C MET A 8 23.90 23.16 -27.81
N TYR A 9 23.35 24.37 -27.67
CA TYR A 9 22.36 24.68 -26.64
C TYR A 9 21.04 23.91 -26.86
N CYS A 10 20.59 23.78 -28.10
CA CYS A 10 19.42 22.97 -28.46
C CYS A 10 19.62 21.47 -28.14
N ILE A 11 20.81 20.92 -28.45
CA ILE A 11 21.13 19.52 -28.09
C ILE A 11 21.17 19.36 -26.57
N LEU A 12 21.78 20.30 -25.84
CA LEU A 12 21.83 20.25 -24.38
C LEU A 12 20.43 20.32 -23.77
N MET A 13 19.53 21.17 -24.28
CA MET A 13 18.14 21.28 -23.83
C MET A 13 17.32 20.03 -24.17
N LEU A 14 17.56 19.36 -25.30
CA LEU A 14 16.92 18.08 -25.64
C LEU A 14 17.42 16.92 -24.77
N MET A 15 18.69 16.96 -24.34
CA MET A 15 19.27 15.96 -23.44
C MET A 15 18.83 16.18 -21.98
N ILE A 16 18.68 17.43 -21.53
CA ILE A 16 18.15 17.77 -20.20
C ILE A 16 16.64 17.49 -20.13
N GLY A 17 15.88 17.76 -21.19
CA GLY A 17 14.45 17.46 -21.28
C GLY A 17 14.12 15.96 -21.27
N ASN A 18 15.06 15.10 -21.67
CA ASN A 18 14.93 13.64 -21.60
C ASN A 18 15.45 13.03 -20.29
N PHE A 19 16.23 13.76 -19.48
CA PHE A 19 16.78 13.24 -18.22
C PHE A 19 15.76 13.24 -17.07
N ALA A 20 14.65 13.97 -17.20
CA ALA A 20 13.59 14.02 -16.20
C ALA A 20 12.51 12.93 -16.36
N ARG A 21 12.60 12.05 -17.37
CA ARG A 21 11.65 10.96 -17.58
C ARG A 21 12.12 9.64 -16.94
N GLY A 22 11.76 9.45 -15.68
CA GLY A 22 11.25 8.14 -15.24
C GLY A 22 12.05 7.32 -14.21
N SER A 23 12.54 7.94 -13.14
CA SER A 23 13.04 7.21 -11.95
C SER A 23 11.98 7.02 -10.84
N GLY A 24 10.71 7.35 -11.10
CA GLY A 24 9.60 7.22 -10.16
C GLY A 24 8.83 5.89 -10.27
N CYS A 25 8.14 5.50 -9.20
CA CYS A 25 7.29 4.32 -9.17
C CYS A 25 6.00 4.55 -9.98
N LYS A 26 5.99 4.16 -11.26
CA LYS A 26 4.83 4.33 -12.17
C LYS A 26 3.51 3.75 -11.61
N TRP A 27 3.58 2.77 -10.72
CA TRP A 27 2.40 2.18 -10.08
C TRP A 27 1.70 3.15 -9.11
N MET A 28 2.48 4.01 -8.46
CA MET A 28 2.02 4.99 -7.48
C MET A 28 1.62 6.33 -8.11
N HIS A 29 2.05 6.59 -9.34
CA HIS A 29 1.72 7.82 -10.06
C HIS A 29 0.63 7.60 -11.11
N PRO A 30 -0.30 8.55 -11.29
CA PRO A 30 -1.20 8.58 -12.44
C PRO A 30 -0.43 8.61 -13.76
N ARG A 31 -1.02 8.01 -14.79
CA ARG A 31 -0.48 8.07 -16.16
C ARG A 31 -0.83 9.40 -16.84
N ASP A 32 -2.03 9.89 -16.58
CA ASP A 32 -2.63 11.07 -17.19
C ASP A 32 -3.04 12.05 -16.09
N GLU A 33 -3.05 13.35 -16.41
CA GLU A 33 -3.47 14.40 -15.49
C GLU A 33 -4.94 14.21 -15.09
N GLY A 34 -5.24 14.26 -13.79
CA GLY A 34 -6.58 14.01 -13.25
C GLY A 34 -6.98 12.52 -13.14
N ALA A 35 -6.17 11.58 -13.62
CA ALA A 35 -6.42 10.15 -13.44
C ALA A 35 -5.96 9.65 -12.05
N GLN A 36 -6.51 8.51 -11.61
CA GLN A 36 -6.00 7.81 -10.43
C GLN A 36 -4.76 6.97 -10.78
N SER A 37 -3.87 6.79 -9.81
CA SER A 37 -2.78 5.81 -9.94
C SER A 37 -3.33 4.39 -9.91
N LYS A 38 -2.58 3.44 -10.47
CA LYS A 38 -2.99 2.03 -10.43
C LYS A 38 -3.03 1.47 -9.01
N PHE A 39 -2.16 1.95 -8.12
CA PHE A 39 -2.26 1.66 -6.69
C PHE A 39 -3.63 2.05 -6.14
N LYS A 40 -4.10 3.27 -6.41
CA LYS A 40 -5.40 3.78 -5.92
C LYS A 40 -6.58 2.95 -6.42
N GLU A 41 -6.59 2.61 -7.71
CA GLU A 41 -7.63 1.78 -8.31
C GLU A 41 -7.72 0.41 -7.61
N VAL A 42 -6.58 -0.25 -7.40
CA VAL A 42 -6.55 -1.58 -6.76
C VAL A 42 -6.82 -1.50 -5.25
N SER A 43 -6.31 -0.47 -4.58
CA SER A 43 -6.57 -0.18 -3.16
C SER A 43 -8.07 0.01 -2.89
N TYR A 44 -8.75 0.80 -3.73
CA TYR A 44 -10.20 0.99 -3.68
C TYR A 44 -10.95 -0.33 -3.85
N HIS A 45 -10.58 -1.15 -4.84
CA HIS A 45 -11.20 -2.47 -5.02
C HIS A 45 -10.95 -3.40 -3.83
N CYS A 46 -9.76 -3.38 -3.21
CA CYS A 46 -9.50 -4.13 -1.99
C CYS A 46 -10.44 -3.72 -0.85
N ILE A 47 -10.63 -2.42 -0.63
CA ILE A 47 -11.54 -1.87 0.38
C ILE A 47 -12.97 -2.36 0.11
N GLN A 48 -13.47 -2.23 -1.12
CA GLN A 48 -14.82 -2.67 -1.49
C GLN A 48 -15.02 -4.18 -1.33
N LEU A 49 -14.05 -4.99 -1.74
CA LEU A 49 -14.13 -6.44 -1.60
C LEU A 49 -14.23 -6.83 -0.13
N LEU A 50 -13.46 -6.17 0.73
CA LEU A 50 -13.45 -6.43 2.17
C LEU A 50 -14.77 -6.03 2.85
N GLU A 51 -15.33 -4.89 2.46
CA GLU A 51 -16.63 -4.41 2.95
C GLU A 51 -17.77 -5.36 2.56
N GLN A 52 -17.73 -5.87 1.32
CA GLN A 52 -18.84 -6.59 0.73
C GLN A 52 -18.69 -8.11 0.74
N MET A 53 -17.60 -8.66 1.28
CA MET A 53 -17.41 -10.11 1.33
C MET A 53 -18.31 -10.77 2.36
N GLY A 54 -18.59 -10.14 3.49
CA GLY A 54 -19.52 -10.65 4.51
C GLY A 54 -20.67 -9.69 4.75
N ASP A 55 -21.26 -9.80 5.94
CA ASP A 55 -22.22 -8.83 6.45
C ASP A 55 -21.57 -7.45 6.64
N ALA A 56 -22.38 -6.45 7.01
CA ALA A 56 -21.88 -5.12 7.32
C ALA A 56 -20.73 -5.19 8.35
N VAL A 57 -19.59 -4.57 8.02
CA VAL A 57 -18.45 -4.48 8.93
C VAL A 57 -18.88 -3.66 10.14
N THR A 58 -19.08 -4.31 11.28
CA THR A 58 -19.27 -3.61 12.55
C THR A 58 -17.90 -3.12 13.03
N GLN A 59 -17.82 -1.88 13.48
CA GLN A 59 -16.54 -1.31 13.92
C GLN A 59 -16.09 -1.99 15.21
N ARG A 60 -14.94 -2.67 15.15
CA ARG A 60 -14.03 -2.67 16.29
C ARG A 60 -13.20 -1.39 16.17
N ILE A 61 -13.22 -0.57 17.22
CA ILE A 61 -12.38 0.62 17.29
C ILE A 61 -10.98 0.10 17.59
N SER A 62 -10.12 -0.01 16.57
CA SER A 62 -8.66 -0.06 16.79
C SER A 62 -8.34 1.04 17.79
N ASN A 63 -7.66 0.74 18.91
CA ASN A 63 -7.30 1.79 19.86
C ASN A 63 -6.65 2.95 19.08
N PRO A 64 -7.27 4.15 19.05
CA PRO A 64 -6.79 5.24 18.19
C PRO A 64 -5.33 5.59 18.45
N GLN A 65 -4.86 5.41 19.70
CA GLN A 65 -3.46 5.60 20.08
C GLN A 65 -2.53 4.57 19.43
N THR A 66 -2.96 3.32 19.28
CA THR A 66 -2.19 2.29 18.58
C THR A 66 -2.11 2.60 17.09
N LEU A 67 -3.23 2.97 16.46
CA LEU A 67 -3.26 3.34 15.05
C LEU A 67 -2.38 4.57 14.79
N ASN A 68 -2.49 5.61 15.61
CA ASN A 68 -1.67 6.81 15.48
C ASN A 68 -0.17 6.48 15.60
N ARG A 69 0.23 5.66 16.57
CA ARG A 69 1.64 5.24 16.74
C ARG A 69 2.19 4.43 15.57
N LEU A 70 1.35 3.64 14.88
CA LEU A 70 1.78 2.86 13.72
C LEU A 70 2.06 3.75 12.50
N TYR A 71 1.33 4.86 12.38
CA TYR A 71 1.39 5.76 11.21
C TYR A 71 2.04 7.12 11.50
N GLU A 72 2.52 7.36 12.73
CA GLU A 72 3.01 8.65 13.24
C GLU A 72 4.02 9.34 12.31
N HIS A 73 4.93 8.58 11.72
CA HIS A 73 5.99 9.14 10.87
C HIS A 73 5.64 9.17 9.38
N THR A 74 4.51 8.60 8.97
CA THR A 74 4.20 8.36 7.54
C THR A 74 3.99 9.65 6.74
N THR A 75 3.59 10.73 7.39
CA THR A 75 3.45 12.06 6.78
C THR A 75 4.79 12.68 6.41
N ASN A 76 5.86 12.30 7.10
CA ASN A 76 7.20 12.88 6.93
C ASN A 76 8.13 11.99 6.10
N LEU A 77 7.66 10.82 5.68
CA LEU A 77 8.45 9.90 4.84
C LEU A 77 8.67 10.51 3.46
N GLN A 78 9.88 10.33 2.94
CA GLN A 78 10.16 10.58 1.53
C GLN A 78 9.34 9.63 0.66
N ALA A 79 9.19 9.94 -0.62
CA ALA A 79 8.42 9.15 -1.58
C ALA A 79 8.79 7.65 -1.58
N GLY A 80 10.09 7.33 -1.72
CA GLY A 80 10.58 5.95 -1.62
C GLY A 80 10.35 5.32 -0.24
N GLU A 81 10.52 6.16 0.79
CA GLU A 81 10.16 5.95 2.19
C GLU A 81 8.79 5.29 2.38
N ARG A 82 7.83 5.98 1.79
CA ARG A 82 6.42 5.71 1.84
C ARG A 82 6.06 4.44 1.07
N ILE A 83 6.68 4.22 -0.09
CA ILE A 83 6.49 3.00 -0.88
C ILE A 83 6.90 1.77 -0.07
N ILE A 84 8.05 1.81 0.61
CA ILE A 84 8.52 0.72 1.47
C ILE A 84 7.52 0.47 2.61
N PHE A 85 7.04 1.53 3.26
CA PHE A 85 6.05 1.39 4.33
C PHE A 85 4.74 0.74 3.85
N ILE A 86 4.20 1.21 2.71
CA ILE A 86 2.97 0.68 2.13
C ILE A 86 3.16 -0.79 1.74
N HIS A 87 4.28 -1.14 1.10
CA HIS A 87 4.62 -2.51 0.76
C HIS A 87 4.59 -3.43 1.99
N GLU A 88 5.29 -3.05 3.06
CA GLU A 88 5.38 -3.88 4.27
C GLU A 88 4.01 -4.07 4.92
N ALA A 89 3.15 -3.05 4.91
CA ALA A 89 1.79 -3.16 5.41
C ALA A 89 0.92 -4.07 4.52
N VAL A 90 0.91 -3.85 3.20
CA VAL A 90 0.14 -4.67 2.24
C VAL A 90 0.59 -6.12 2.27
N ASN A 91 1.89 -6.38 2.25
CA ASN A 91 2.45 -7.74 2.33
C ASN A 91 2.09 -8.41 3.67
N SER A 92 2.11 -7.68 4.79
CA SER A 92 1.70 -8.23 6.08
C SER A 92 0.19 -8.56 6.13
N ILE A 93 -0.65 -7.76 5.49
CA ILE A 93 -2.08 -8.07 5.32
C ILE A 93 -2.26 -9.29 4.42
N GLN A 94 -1.50 -9.38 3.33
CA GLN A 94 -1.53 -10.56 2.45
C GLN A 94 -1.16 -11.84 3.23
N GLU A 95 -0.08 -11.82 4.00
CA GLU A 95 0.34 -12.94 4.85
C GLU A 95 -0.75 -13.32 5.87
N LEU A 96 -1.43 -12.34 6.47
CA LEU A 96 -2.55 -12.56 7.39
C LEU A 96 -3.69 -13.35 6.74
N TYR A 97 -4.10 -12.96 5.53
CA TYR A 97 -5.19 -13.62 4.80
C TYR A 97 -4.77 -14.89 4.05
N ILE A 98 -3.49 -15.15 3.82
CA ILE A 98 -3.03 -16.43 3.26
C ILE A 98 -2.89 -17.47 4.37
N ASN A 99 -2.38 -17.07 5.53
CA ASN A 99 -2.12 -17.99 6.64
C ASN A 99 -3.33 -18.19 7.57
N GLY A 100 -4.37 -17.38 7.39
CA GLY A 100 -5.62 -17.46 8.13
C GLY A 100 -6.51 -18.63 7.72
N LYS A 101 -7.22 -19.22 8.69
CA LYS A 101 -8.29 -20.20 8.43
C LYS A 101 -9.65 -19.53 8.49
N HIS A 102 -10.37 -19.50 7.36
CA HIS A 102 -11.64 -18.79 7.24
C HIS A 102 -12.87 -19.72 7.21
N ASP A 103 -12.74 -20.98 7.60
CA ASP A 103 -13.82 -21.98 7.42
C ASP A 103 -15.10 -21.64 8.21
N GLY A 104 -14.99 -20.81 9.25
CA GLY A 104 -16.12 -20.38 10.08
C GLY A 104 -16.80 -19.07 9.65
N VAL A 105 -16.28 -18.32 8.67
CA VAL A 105 -16.89 -17.04 8.27
C VAL A 105 -17.89 -17.21 7.13
N THR A 106 -18.89 -16.34 7.07
CA THR A 106 -19.91 -16.32 6.00
C THR A 106 -19.46 -15.56 4.75
N TRP A 107 -18.16 -15.27 4.63
CA TRP A 107 -17.64 -14.45 3.55
C TRP A 107 -17.81 -15.13 2.19
N ASN A 108 -18.19 -14.35 1.20
CA ASN A 108 -18.25 -14.75 -0.19
C ASN A 108 -16.84 -15.17 -0.66
N PRO A 109 -16.62 -16.46 -1.00
CA PRO A 109 -15.29 -16.99 -1.30
C PRO A 109 -14.69 -16.36 -2.55
N LYS A 110 -15.51 -15.96 -3.54
CA LYS A 110 -15.04 -15.28 -4.75
C LYS A 110 -14.52 -13.88 -4.43
N LYS A 111 -15.15 -13.16 -3.50
CA LYS A 111 -14.69 -11.83 -3.07
C LYS A 111 -13.41 -11.92 -2.24
N LEU A 112 -13.34 -12.89 -1.32
CA LEU A 112 -12.12 -13.18 -0.56
C LEU A 112 -10.94 -13.53 -1.48
N GLN A 113 -11.15 -14.41 -2.46
CA GLN A 113 -10.11 -14.77 -3.43
C GLN A 113 -9.64 -13.56 -4.24
N LYS A 114 -10.57 -12.75 -4.76
CA LYS A 114 -10.21 -11.51 -5.49
C LYS A 114 -9.45 -10.53 -4.60
N PHE A 115 -9.82 -10.44 -3.33
CA PHE A 115 -9.14 -9.59 -2.35
C PHE A 115 -7.68 -10.04 -2.16
N GLN A 116 -7.46 -11.35 -1.95
CA GLN A 116 -6.11 -11.93 -1.83
C GLN A 116 -5.26 -11.70 -3.09
N VAL A 117 -5.84 -11.88 -4.29
CA VAL A 117 -5.15 -11.63 -5.56
C VAL A 117 -4.78 -10.14 -5.72
N ASN A 118 -5.67 -9.23 -5.33
CA ASN A 118 -5.38 -7.80 -5.40
C ASN A 118 -4.31 -7.37 -4.39
N LEU A 119 -4.23 -7.99 -3.22
CA LEU A 119 -3.15 -7.78 -2.26
C LEU A 119 -1.81 -8.26 -2.82
N ASP A 120 -1.78 -9.48 -3.37
CA ASP A 120 -0.58 -10.05 -4.01
C ASP A 120 -0.05 -9.17 -5.14
N ARG A 121 -0.95 -8.71 -6.01
CA ARG A 121 -0.61 -7.77 -7.08
C ARG A 121 -0.01 -6.48 -6.53
N GLN A 122 -0.62 -5.87 -5.51
CA GLN A 122 -0.09 -4.65 -4.90
C GLN A 122 1.30 -4.88 -4.29
N ALA A 123 1.49 -5.97 -3.54
CA ALA A 123 2.79 -6.30 -2.95
C ALA A 123 3.87 -6.48 -4.03
N SER A 124 3.58 -7.24 -5.10
CA SER A 124 4.51 -7.46 -6.21
C SER A 124 4.89 -6.18 -6.95
N GLU A 125 3.92 -5.32 -7.28
CA GLU A 125 4.17 -4.05 -7.98
C GLU A 125 4.98 -3.07 -7.12
N LEU A 126 4.65 -2.96 -5.83
CA LEU A 126 5.41 -2.14 -4.90
C LEU A 126 6.83 -2.67 -4.71
N GLN A 127 7.02 -3.99 -4.64
CA GLN A 127 8.34 -4.60 -4.55
C GLN A 127 9.20 -4.30 -5.80
N GLN A 128 8.60 -4.30 -6.99
CA GLN A 128 9.28 -3.85 -8.20
C GLN A 128 9.70 -2.39 -8.14
N CYS A 129 8.88 -1.52 -7.55
CA CYS A 129 9.27 -0.13 -7.31
C CYS A 129 10.43 -0.03 -6.33
N ILE A 130 10.39 -0.76 -5.21
CA ILE A 130 11.45 -0.77 -4.20
C ILE A 130 12.79 -1.19 -4.79
N ARG A 131 12.82 -2.21 -5.65
CA ARG A 131 14.05 -2.66 -6.35
C ARG A 131 14.69 -1.57 -7.22
N LYS A 132 13.92 -0.59 -7.68
CA LYS A 132 14.38 0.54 -8.50
C LYS A 132 14.75 1.77 -7.67
N LEU A 133 14.36 1.81 -6.40
CA LEU A 133 14.71 2.92 -5.51
C LEU A 133 16.20 2.86 -5.19
N LYS A 134 16.89 4.00 -5.34
CA LYS A 134 18.27 4.18 -4.83
C LYS A 134 18.29 4.54 -3.34
N SER A 135 17.14 4.80 -2.73
CA SER A 135 17.02 5.24 -1.34
C SER A 135 17.21 4.09 -0.36
N ARG A 136 18.04 4.30 0.67
CA ARG A 136 18.05 3.44 1.85
C ARG A 136 16.87 3.80 2.76
N ALA A 137 16.27 2.80 3.38
CA ALA A 137 15.27 2.95 4.43
C ALA A 137 15.79 3.83 5.58
N SER A 138 15.23 5.04 5.74
CA SER A 138 15.58 5.98 6.81
C SER A 138 14.96 5.56 8.15
N HIS A 139 13.77 4.95 8.09
CA HIS A 139 12.97 4.57 9.26
C HIS A 139 12.68 3.06 9.33
N PRO A 140 13.71 2.18 9.44
CA PRO A 140 13.53 0.73 9.49
C PRO A 140 12.67 0.26 10.68
N SER A 141 12.62 1.04 11.77
CA SER A 141 11.81 0.73 12.94
C SER A 141 10.30 0.80 12.66
N SER A 142 9.83 1.74 11.83
CA SER A 142 8.42 1.89 11.48
C SER A 142 7.90 0.68 10.68
N TYR A 143 8.71 0.16 9.75
CA TYR A 143 8.36 -1.04 8.97
C TYR A 143 8.28 -2.29 9.86
N LYS A 144 9.23 -2.43 10.80
CA LYS A 144 9.21 -3.53 11.77
C LYS A 144 7.99 -3.45 12.68
N LYS A 145 7.56 -2.25 13.08
CA LYS A 145 6.34 -2.05 13.90
C LYS A 145 5.09 -2.55 13.18
N ILE A 146 4.87 -2.14 11.91
CA ILE A 146 3.66 -2.54 11.18
C ILE A 146 3.62 -4.06 10.93
N LYS A 147 4.76 -4.66 10.56
CA LYS A 147 4.89 -6.11 10.40
C LYS A 147 4.61 -6.87 11.71
N THR A 148 5.18 -6.39 12.81
CA THR A 148 4.97 -6.99 14.15
C THR A 148 3.51 -6.89 14.58
N TYR A 149 2.83 -5.77 14.27
CA TYR A 149 1.42 -5.59 14.56
C TYR A 149 0.55 -6.63 13.86
N PHE A 150 0.69 -6.80 12.53
CA PHE A 150 -0.12 -7.79 11.80
C PHE A 150 0.22 -9.23 12.17
N LYS A 151 1.49 -9.54 12.47
CA LYS A 151 1.87 -10.84 13.03
C LYS A 151 1.16 -11.11 14.35
N ARG A 152 1.07 -10.10 15.23
CA ARG A 152 0.31 -10.20 16.48
C ARG A 152 -1.18 -10.41 16.21
N LEU A 153 -1.76 -9.66 15.27
CA LEU A 153 -3.17 -9.80 14.88
C LEU A 153 -3.50 -11.24 14.39
N LEU A 154 -2.62 -11.84 13.57
CA LEU A 154 -2.73 -13.25 13.17
C LEU A 154 -2.63 -14.19 14.38
N LEU A 155 -1.71 -13.92 15.31
CA LEU A 155 -1.56 -14.73 16.53
C LEU A 155 -2.69 -14.52 17.55
N GLU A 156 -3.44 -13.43 17.49
CA GLU A 156 -4.57 -13.17 18.38
C GLU A 156 -5.86 -13.77 17.82
N SER A 157 -5.98 -13.92 16.50
CA SER A 157 -7.09 -14.64 15.83
C SER A 157 -7.02 -16.17 15.96
N LYS A 158 -6.29 -16.69 16.97
CA LYS A 158 -5.89 -18.09 17.15
C LYS A 158 -7.02 -19.10 17.25
N ASN A 159 -8.20 -18.69 17.71
CA ASN A 159 -9.35 -19.59 17.77
C ASN A 159 -10.08 -19.68 16.41
N TYR A 160 -9.67 -18.85 15.45
CA TYR A 160 -10.25 -18.74 14.11
C TYR A 160 -11.78 -18.66 14.14
N SER A 161 -12.33 -18.10 15.21
CA SER A 161 -13.77 -17.97 15.35
C SER A 161 -14.27 -16.94 14.34
N THR A 162 -15.54 -17.08 13.96
CA THR A 162 -16.20 -16.11 13.09
C THR A 162 -16.05 -14.69 13.61
N SER A 163 -16.27 -14.49 14.92
CA SER A 163 -16.16 -13.18 15.58
C SER A 163 -14.74 -12.61 15.54
N ASP A 164 -13.72 -13.44 15.68
CA ASP A 164 -12.32 -12.97 15.63
C ASP A 164 -11.97 -12.49 14.22
N TRP A 165 -12.38 -13.22 13.19
CA TRP A 165 -12.13 -12.82 11.81
C TRP A 165 -12.92 -11.59 11.37
N GLU A 166 -14.14 -11.41 11.88
CA GLU A 166 -14.88 -10.17 11.66
C GLU A 166 -14.19 -8.97 12.33
N ALA A 167 -13.62 -9.15 13.53
CA ALA A 167 -12.79 -8.13 14.17
C ALA A 167 -11.53 -7.84 13.35
N VAL A 168 -10.84 -8.88 12.86
CA VAL A 168 -9.67 -8.73 11.96
C VAL A 168 -10.04 -7.98 10.68
N ARG A 169 -11.18 -8.31 10.06
CA ARG A 169 -11.69 -7.66 8.87
C ARG A 169 -11.92 -6.16 9.10
N ALA A 170 -12.51 -5.79 10.24
CA ALA A 170 -12.71 -4.40 10.61
C ALA A 170 -11.37 -3.64 10.81
N GLU A 171 -10.40 -4.24 11.49
CA GLU A 171 -9.06 -3.67 11.68
C GLU A 171 -8.35 -3.47 10.33
N VAL A 172 -8.34 -4.49 9.47
CA VAL A 172 -7.71 -4.44 8.14
C VAL A 172 -8.35 -3.36 7.28
N LEU A 173 -9.67 -3.17 7.34
CA LEU A 173 -10.37 -2.12 6.60
C LEU A 173 -9.85 -0.73 6.98
N ILE A 174 -9.63 -0.48 8.27
CA ILE A 174 -9.07 0.79 8.78
C ILE A 174 -7.65 1.00 8.24
N HIS A 175 -6.83 -0.05 8.26
CA HIS A 175 -5.46 -0.01 7.74
C HIS A 175 -5.41 0.25 6.23
N LEU A 176 -6.25 -0.43 5.43
CA LEU A 176 -6.31 -0.21 3.98
C LEU A 176 -6.74 1.22 3.65
N ARG A 177 -7.73 1.78 4.34
CA ARG A 177 -8.14 3.18 4.17
C ARG A 177 -7.01 4.16 4.51
N ARG A 178 -6.23 3.90 5.58
CA ARG A 178 -5.05 4.71 5.91
C ARG A 178 -3.97 4.61 4.83
N LEU A 179 -3.67 3.41 4.34
CA LEU A 179 -2.70 3.18 3.27
C LEU A 179 -3.12 3.87 1.96
N ASP A 180 -4.41 3.82 1.64
CA ASP A 180 -5.01 4.48 0.49
C ASP A 180 -4.79 6.01 0.52
N ILE A 181 -4.99 6.65 1.68
CA ILE A 181 -4.73 8.08 1.89
C ILE A 181 -3.23 8.38 1.72
N ILE A 182 -2.37 7.60 2.37
CA ILE A 182 -0.92 7.83 2.34
C ILE A 182 -0.38 7.66 0.92
N GLY A 183 -0.87 6.67 0.19
CA GLY A 183 -0.54 6.48 -1.22
C GLY A 183 -1.09 7.55 -2.17
N SER A 184 -1.94 8.45 -1.69
CA SER A 184 -2.53 9.57 -2.46
C SER A 184 -1.78 10.89 -2.33
N VAL A 185 -0.92 11.04 -1.32
CA VAL A 185 -0.18 12.29 -1.12
C VAL A 185 0.82 12.43 -2.26
N GLU A 186 0.62 13.45 -3.10
CA GLU A 186 1.45 13.77 -4.27
C GLU A 186 2.94 13.74 -3.88
N GLN A 187 3.76 13.11 -4.75
CA GLN A 187 5.21 13.01 -4.57
C GLN A 187 5.92 14.02 -5.45
#